data_AF-A0A0J6IXX6-F1
#
_entry.id   AF-A0A0J6IXX6-F1
#
_cell.length_a   1.000
_cell.length_b   1.000
_cell.length_c   1.000
_cell.angle_alpha   90.00
_cell.angle_beta   90.00
_cell.angle_gamma   90.00
#
_symmetry.space_group_name_H-M   'P 1'
#
loop_
_entity.id
_entity.type
_entity.pdbx_description
1 polymer ?
#
loop_
_entity_poly.entity_id
_entity_poly.type
_entity_poly.pdbx_seq_one_letter_code
_entity_poly.pdbx_strand_id
1 'polypeptide(L)'
;MAQALRNNFDAFEDPNNPGTISQKMLRNMANNQLTGNYADDQNIMLAREILNRPDLNKLLDQDSETGKQDGLIHRENAEIAANGGNPLSAKSDKKVAQEMLKNFDKLKDDYWTSSIKIDTLKEISNRTLTGNADKDRLTHIAREVLSRPELLKKLDNIYSKDGDGWIRWEALNYMKD
;
A
#
# COMPACT_ATOMS: atom_id res chain seq x y z
N MET A 1 0.99 -15.80 5.09
CA MET A 1 0.64 -15.97 3.66
C MET A 1 1.39 -15.00 2.76
N ALA A 2 1.13 -13.69 2.82
CA ALA A 2 1.91 -12.72 2.04
C ALA A 2 3.42 -12.77 2.37
N GLN A 3 3.78 -12.99 3.63
CA GLN A 3 5.18 -13.27 4.02
C GLN A 3 5.74 -14.56 3.38
N ALA A 4 4.93 -15.60 3.20
CA ALA A 4 5.37 -16.83 2.54
C ALA A 4 5.57 -16.61 1.04
N LEU A 5 4.68 -15.85 0.39
CA LEU A 5 4.85 -15.43 -1.01
C LEU A 5 6.10 -14.59 -1.19
N ARG A 6 6.36 -13.64 -0.28
CA ARG A 6 7.60 -12.84 -0.28
C ARG A 6 8.85 -13.71 -0.17
N ASN A 7 8.83 -14.72 0.70
CA ASN A 7 9.98 -15.60 0.94
C ASN A 7 10.23 -16.56 -0.24
N ASN A 8 9.16 -17.06 -0.88
CA ASN A 8 9.24 -18.04 -1.96
C ASN A 8 8.99 -17.42 -3.34
N PHE A 9 9.12 -16.10 -3.49
CA PHE A 9 8.71 -15.36 -4.69
C PHE A 9 9.28 -15.96 -5.98
N ASP A 10 10.55 -16.33 -5.95
CA ASP A 10 11.30 -16.86 -7.09
C ASP A 10 10.71 -18.20 -7.60
N ALA A 11 10.00 -18.96 -6.76
CA ALA A 11 9.32 -20.19 -7.17
C ALA A 11 8.09 -19.95 -8.08
N PHE A 12 7.63 -18.71 -8.16
CA PHE A 12 6.47 -18.28 -8.94
C PHE A 12 6.83 -17.34 -10.09
N GLU A 13 8.11 -16.97 -10.21
CA GLU A 13 8.58 -15.95 -11.14
C GLU A 13 8.22 -16.31 -12.59
N ASP A 14 7.79 -15.31 -13.37
CA ASP A 14 7.56 -15.47 -14.80
C ASP A 14 8.89 -15.40 -15.56
N PRO A 15 9.34 -16.47 -16.23
CA PRO A 15 10.59 -16.45 -16.97
C PRO A 15 10.63 -15.42 -18.11
N ASN A 16 9.46 -14.98 -18.58
CA ASN A 16 9.35 -13.97 -19.63
C ASN A 16 9.29 -12.54 -19.08
N ASN A 17 9.12 -12.38 -17.76
CA ASN A 17 9.11 -11.09 -17.08
C ASN A 17 9.79 -11.20 -15.70
N PRO A 18 11.13 -11.26 -15.69
CA PRO A 18 11.91 -11.40 -14.46
C PRO A 18 11.57 -10.32 -13.41
N GLY A 19 11.54 -10.72 -12.15
CA GLY A 19 11.16 -9.88 -11.01
C GLY A 19 9.66 -9.79 -10.76
N THR A 20 8.83 -10.51 -11.53
CA THR A 20 7.37 -10.51 -11.39
C THR A 20 6.77 -11.91 -11.40
N ILE A 21 5.61 -12.07 -10.76
CA ILE A 21 4.77 -13.26 -10.88
C ILE A 21 3.55 -12.85 -11.71
N SER A 22 3.35 -13.48 -12.86
CA SER A 22 2.13 -13.26 -13.63
C SER A 22 0.95 -14.05 -13.05
N GLN A 23 -0.26 -13.54 -13.26
CA GLN A 23 -1.49 -14.27 -12.91
C GLN A 23 -1.58 -15.66 -13.59
N LYS A 24 -0.87 -15.88 -14.70
CA LYS A 24 -0.74 -17.19 -15.34
C LYS A 24 0.14 -18.12 -14.50
N MET A 25 1.33 -17.68 -14.08
CA MET A 25 2.23 -18.48 -13.26
C MET A 25 1.61 -18.84 -11.91
N LEU A 26 0.90 -17.91 -11.28
CA LEU A 26 0.17 -18.18 -10.04
C LEU A 26 -0.89 -19.28 -10.21
N ARG A 27 -1.69 -19.24 -11.28
CA ARG A 27 -2.67 -20.29 -11.61
C ARG A 27 -2.02 -21.62 -11.96
N ASN A 28 -0.91 -21.61 -12.68
CA ASN A 28 -0.17 -22.83 -13.01
C ASN A 28 0.30 -23.54 -11.73
N MET A 29 0.89 -22.81 -10.79
CA MET A 29 1.31 -23.36 -9.50
C MET A 29 0.12 -23.93 -8.71
N ALA A 30 -1.01 -23.22 -8.67
CA ALA A 30 -2.21 -23.68 -7.97
C ALA A 30 -2.81 -24.98 -8.55
N ASN A 31 -2.66 -25.17 -9.86
CA ASN A 31 -3.19 -26.33 -10.60
C ASN A 31 -2.30 -27.59 -10.50
N ASN A 32 -1.08 -27.47 -9.99
CA ASN A 32 -0.22 -28.63 -9.78
C ASN A 32 -0.82 -29.58 -8.73
N GLN A 33 -0.59 -30.88 -8.90
CA GLN A 33 -0.89 -31.88 -7.88
C GLN A 33 0.16 -31.81 -6.76
N LEU A 34 -0.24 -32.18 -5.54
CA LEU A 34 0.72 -32.33 -4.45
C LEU A 34 1.70 -33.45 -4.81
N THR A 35 2.98 -33.19 -4.60
CA THR A 35 4.09 -34.06 -5.03
C THR A 35 4.64 -34.88 -3.87
N GLY A 36 4.27 -34.54 -2.63
CA GLY A 36 4.87 -35.10 -1.41
C GLY A 36 6.20 -34.44 -1.03
N ASN A 37 6.73 -33.54 -1.87
CA ASN A 37 7.80 -32.65 -1.48
C ASN A 37 7.22 -31.48 -0.68
N TYR A 38 7.65 -31.33 0.57
CA TYR A 38 7.12 -30.31 1.46
C TYR A 38 7.22 -28.89 0.90
N ALA A 39 8.34 -28.51 0.27
CA ALA A 39 8.53 -27.15 -0.23
C ALA A 39 7.60 -26.86 -1.43
N ASP A 40 7.49 -27.80 -2.36
CA ASP A 40 6.60 -27.66 -3.52
C ASP A 40 5.13 -27.63 -3.09
N ASP A 41 4.74 -28.54 -2.19
CA ASP A 41 3.37 -28.62 -1.67
C ASP A 41 2.96 -27.32 -0.95
N GLN A 42 3.88 -26.70 -0.21
CA GLN A 42 3.63 -25.39 0.41
C GLN A 42 3.40 -24.29 -0.64
N ASN A 43 4.18 -24.27 -1.73
CA ASN A 43 3.99 -23.29 -2.80
C ASN A 43 2.67 -23.49 -3.55
N ILE A 44 2.27 -24.75 -3.78
CA ILE A 44 0.98 -25.11 -4.39
C ILE A 44 -0.18 -24.64 -3.50
N MET A 45 -0.13 -24.95 -2.21
CA MET A 45 -1.16 -24.54 -1.26
C MET A 45 -1.24 -23.01 -1.12
N LEU A 46 -0.10 -22.33 -1.09
CA LEU A 46 -0.04 -20.87 -1.08
C LEU A 46 -0.70 -20.25 -2.32
N ALA A 47 -0.42 -20.79 -3.51
CA ALA A 47 -1.02 -20.32 -4.76
C ALA A 47 -2.55 -20.44 -4.73
N ARG A 48 -3.06 -21.60 -4.31
CA ARG A 48 -4.50 -21.86 -4.18
C ARG A 48 -5.16 -20.89 -3.20
N GLU A 49 -4.52 -20.68 -2.07
CA GLU A 49 -5.05 -19.82 -1.02
C GLU A 49 -5.07 -18.34 -1.44
N ILE A 50 -4.05 -17.85 -2.16
CA ILE A 50 -4.07 -16.50 -2.75
C ILE A 50 -5.24 -16.36 -3.73
N LEU A 51 -5.44 -17.33 -4.63
CA LEU A 51 -6.53 -17.31 -5.60
C LEU A 51 -7.92 -17.44 -4.96
N ASN A 52 -8.03 -18.14 -3.83
CA ASN A 52 -9.25 -18.26 -3.02
C ASN A 52 -9.56 -17.01 -2.19
N ARG A 53 -8.64 -16.03 -2.17
CA ARG A 53 -8.81 -14.75 -1.47
C ARG A 53 -8.77 -13.59 -2.48
N PRO A 54 -9.89 -13.31 -3.18
CA PRO A 54 -9.94 -12.31 -4.25
C PRO A 54 -9.38 -10.94 -3.86
N ASP A 55 -9.65 -10.47 -2.64
CA ASP A 55 -9.15 -9.15 -2.19
C ASP A 55 -7.64 -9.14 -1.98
N LEU A 56 -7.06 -10.25 -1.49
CA LEU A 56 -5.61 -10.40 -1.37
C LEU A 56 -4.97 -10.51 -2.75
N ASN A 57 -5.55 -11.29 -3.66
CA ASN A 57 -5.02 -11.39 -5.02
C ASN A 57 -5.05 -10.04 -5.73
N LYS A 58 -6.15 -9.27 -5.56
CA LYS A 58 -6.23 -7.89 -6.07
C LYS A 58 -5.13 -7.01 -5.49
N LEU A 59 -4.95 -7.01 -4.17
CA LEU A 59 -3.92 -6.23 -3.50
C LEU A 59 -2.50 -6.57 -3.99
N LEU A 60 -2.22 -7.86 -4.20
CA LEU A 60 -0.94 -8.33 -4.72
C LEU A 60 -0.70 -7.91 -6.18
N ASP A 61 -1.76 -7.69 -6.94
CA ASP A 61 -1.74 -7.34 -8.37
C ASP A 61 -1.81 -5.82 -8.60
N GLN A 62 -1.86 -5.02 -7.53
CA GLN A 62 -1.92 -3.57 -7.64
C GLN A 62 -0.53 -2.96 -7.76
N ASP A 63 -0.33 -2.17 -8.80
CA ASP A 63 0.83 -1.29 -8.92
C ASP A 63 0.93 -0.33 -7.72
N SER A 64 2.11 -0.21 -7.13
CA SER A 64 2.29 0.50 -5.85
C SER A 64 2.12 2.02 -5.96
N GLU A 65 2.24 2.59 -7.16
CA GLU A 65 2.10 4.03 -7.41
C GLU A 65 0.71 4.42 -7.94
N THR A 66 0.17 3.62 -8.84
CA THR A 66 -1.09 3.88 -9.55
C THR A 66 -2.25 3.07 -9.00
N GLY A 67 -2.04 2.03 -8.19
CA GLY A 67 -3.12 1.17 -7.66
C GLY A 67 -3.90 0.40 -8.72
N LYS A 68 -3.46 0.42 -9.98
CA LYS A 68 -4.07 -0.31 -11.08
C LYS A 68 -3.63 -1.77 -11.07
N GLN A 69 -4.52 -2.64 -11.52
CA GLN A 69 -4.22 -4.04 -11.76
C GLN A 69 -3.66 -4.22 -13.17
N ASP A 70 -2.45 -4.74 -13.29
CA ASP A 70 -1.80 -4.99 -14.57
C ASP A 70 -1.57 -6.49 -14.85
N GLY A 71 -1.97 -7.36 -13.92
CA GLY A 71 -1.79 -8.81 -14.02
C GLY A 71 -0.42 -9.29 -13.55
N LEU A 72 0.40 -8.40 -12.97
CA LEU A 72 1.74 -8.67 -12.46
C LEU A 72 1.80 -8.42 -10.95
N ILE A 73 2.27 -9.42 -10.22
CA ILE A 73 2.61 -9.30 -8.81
C ILE A 73 4.11 -9.01 -8.73
N HIS A 74 4.48 -7.81 -8.32
CA HIS A 74 5.87 -7.44 -8.07
C HIS A 74 6.30 -7.88 -6.68
N ARG A 75 7.62 -8.00 -6.47
CA ARG A 75 8.17 -8.32 -5.13
C ARG A 75 7.69 -7.31 -4.08
N GLU A 76 7.67 -6.01 -4.42
CA GLU A 76 7.15 -4.95 -3.54
C GLU A 76 5.70 -5.22 -3.11
N ASN A 77 4.83 -5.70 -4.01
CA ASN A 77 3.43 -5.99 -3.71
C ASN A 77 3.30 -7.09 -2.64
N ALA A 78 4.15 -8.12 -2.70
CA ALA A 78 4.21 -9.15 -1.68
C ALA A 78 4.69 -8.61 -0.31
N GLU A 79 5.62 -7.64 -0.31
CA GLU A 79 6.05 -6.95 0.92
C GLU A 79 4.93 -6.07 1.50
N ILE A 80 4.24 -5.31 0.65
CA ILE A 80 3.10 -4.46 1.02
C ILE A 80 2.01 -5.31 1.65
N ALA A 81 1.62 -6.41 1.01
CA ALA A 81 0.61 -7.32 1.53
C ALA A 81 1.05 -8.00 2.84
N ALA A 82 2.36 -8.26 3.02
CA ALA A 82 2.90 -8.80 4.27
C ALA A 82 2.85 -7.78 5.42
N ASN A 83 3.00 -6.49 5.09
CA ASN A 83 3.02 -5.37 6.04
C ASN A 83 1.63 -4.70 6.21
N GLY A 84 0.55 -5.46 6.07
CA GLY A 84 -0.81 -4.96 6.31
C GLY A 84 -1.45 -4.20 5.14
N GLY A 85 -0.84 -4.23 3.96
CA GLY A 85 -1.46 -3.77 2.72
C GLY A 85 -1.37 -2.27 2.47
N ASN A 86 -0.54 -1.52 3.21
CA ASN A 86 -0.27 -0.12 2.93
C ASN A 86 1.05 0.05 2.16
N PRO A 87 1.04 0.55 0.91
CA PRO A 87 2.25 0.82 0.11
C PRO A 87 3.26 1.76 0.78
N LEU A 88 2.80 2.59 1.73
CA LEU A 88 3.62 3.57 2.43
C LEU A 88 4.23 3.05 3.73
N SER A 89 3.86 1.86 4.19
CA SER A 89 4.29 1.28 5.48
C SER A 89 5.81 1.19 5.64
N ALA A 90 6.52 0.84 4.57
CA ALA A 90 7.99 0.74 4.57
C ALA A 90 8.69 2.07 4.24
N LYS A 91 7.95 3.14 3.92
CA LYS A 91 8.53 4.42 3.53
C LYS A 91 8.89 5.24 4.77
N SER A 92 9.87 6.12 4.65
CA SER A 92 10.25 7.04 5.73
C SER A 92 9.20 8.14 5.93
N ASP A 93 9.17 8.76 7.10
CA ASP A 93 8.29 9.89 7.41
C ASP A 93 8.39 11.02 6.37
N LYS A 94 9.61 11.32 5.90
CA LYS A 94 9.87 12.26 4.81
C LYS A 94 9.16 11.87 3.51
N LYS A 95 9.18 10.58 3.16
CA LYS A 95 8.47 10.08 1.97
C LYS A 95 6.95 10.11 2.16
N VAL A 96 6.45 9.80 3.35
CA VAL A 96 5.02 9.93 3.67
C VAL A 96 4.57 11.39 3.55
N ALA A 97 5.34 12.34 4.10
CA ALA A 97 5.06 13.78 3.97
C ALA A 97 5.12 14.27 2.52
N GLN A 98 6.08 13.77 1.72
CA GLN A 98 6.14 14.04 0.27
C GLN A 98 4.88 13.56 -0.46
N GLU A 99 4.39 12.36 -0.14
CA GLU A 99 3.18 11.80 -0.75
C GLU A 99 1.92 12.55 -0.35
N MET A 100 1.82 12.98 0.92
CA MET A 100 0.78 13.91 1.36
C MET A 100 0.83 15.23 0.59
N LEU A 101 2.02 15.84 0.45
CA LEU A 101 2.19 17.11 -0.24
C LEU A 101 1.78 17.05 -1.71
N LYS A 102 2.16 15.98 -2.42
CA LYS A 102 1.74 15.75 -3.82
C LYS A 102 0.22 15.64 -3.97
N ASN A 103 -0.47 15.16 -2.94
CA ASN A 103 -1.91 14.93 -2.93
C ASN A 103 -2.65 15.97 -2.08
N PHE A 104 -2.01 17.08 -1.73
CA PHE A 104 -2.51 18.04 -0.75
C PHE A 104 -3.92 18.54 -1.08
N ASP A 105 -4.13 18.99 -2.31
CA ASP A 105 -5.41 19.53 -2.76
C ASP A 105 -6.53 18.50 -2.76
N LYS A 106 -6.20 17.21 -2.89
CA LYS A 106 -7.16 16.10 -2.85
C LYS A 106 -7.46 15.63 -1.42
N LEU A 107 -6.58 15.93 -0.46
CA LEU A 107 -6.69 15.52 0.95
C LEU A 107 -7.42 16.55 1.81
N LYS A 108 -7.49 17.82 1.37
CA LYS A 108 -8.22 18.88 2.09
C LYS A 108 -9.71 18.89 1.76
N ASP A 109 -10.51 19.34 2.73
CA ASP A 109 -11.96 19.42 2.65
C ASP A 109 -12.46 20.72 2.00
N ASP A 110 -11.66 21.80 2.03
CA ASP A 110 -11.97 23.08 1.42
C ASP A 110 -10.90 23.50 0.39
N TYR A 111 -11.35 24.02 -0.76
CA TYR A 111 -10.48 24.54 -1.80
C TYR A 111 -9.61 25.71 -1.29
N TRP A 112 -10.15 26.54 -0.41
CA TRP A 112 -9.54 27.81 0.01
C TRP A 112 -8.58 27.71 1.19
N THR A 113 -8.47 26.55 1.83
CA THR A 113 -7.60 26.38 3.00
C THR A 113 -6.21 25.88 2.60
N SER A 114 -5.16 26.52 3.10
CA SER A 114 -3.77 26.02 3.01
C SER A 114 -3.47 24.94 4.06
N SER A 115 -4.44 24.10 4.39
CA SER A 115 -4.33 23.07 5.43
C SER A 115 -5.19 21.85 5.14
N ILE A 116 -4.74 20.69 5.64
CA ILE A 116 -5.52 19.47 5.75
C ILE A 116 -5.95 19.30 7.20
N LYS A 117 -7.24 19.05 7.46
CA LYS A 117 -7.72 18.73 8.81
C LYS A 117 -7.43 17.28 9.14
N ILE A 118 -6.97 17.00 10.36
CA ILE A 118 -6.77 15.63 10.83
C ILE A 118 -8.08 14.83 10.79
N ASP A 119 -9.23 15.47 11.05
CA ASP A 119 -10.52 14.80 10.96
C ASP A 119 -10.87 14.38 9.53
N THR A 120 -10.51 15.18 8.52
CA THR A 120 -10.62 14.78 7.11
C THR A 120 -9.76 13.55 6.81
N LEU A 121 -8.55 13.46 7.37
CA LEU A 121 -7.73 12.25 7.25
C LEU A 121 -8.40 11.05 7.93
N LYS A 122 -9.01 11.21 9.10
CA LYS A 122 -9.75 10.12 9.76
C LYS A 122 -10.89 9.62 8.89
N GLU A 123 -11.67 10.52 8.31
CA GLU A 123 -12.74 10.17 7.37
C GLU A 123 -12.21 9.42 6.14
N ILE A 124 -11.13 9.92 5.53
CA ILE A 124 -10.49 9.28 4.38
C ILE A 124 -9.97 7.88 4.73
N SER A 125 -9.34 7.72 5.90
CA SER A 125 -8.76 6.45 6.33
C SER A 125 -9.79 5.33 6.54
N ASN A 126 -11.04 5.70 6.83
CA ASN A 126 -12.15 4.77 7.03
C ASN A 126 -12.81 4.32 5.71
N ARG A 127 -12.39 4.85 4.56
CA ARG A 127 -12.94 4.44 3.26
C ARG A 127 -12.55 3.01 2.92
N THR A 128 -13.50 2.24 2.39
CA THR A 128 -13.21 0.94 1.76
C THR A 128 -12.36 1.18 0.51
N LEU A 129 -11.35 0.34 0.29
CA LEU A 129 -10.59 0.36 -0.96
C LEU A 129 -11.49 -0.15 -2.09
N THR A 130 -11.53 0.60 -3.20
CA THR A 130 -12.51 0.39 -4.29
C THR A 130 -11.88 -0.09 -5.58
N GLY A 131 -10.54 -0.18 -5.63
CA GLY A 131 -9.78 -0.38 -6.86
C GLY A 131 -9.60 0.91 -7.68
N ASN A 132 -10.15 2.04 -7.21
CA ASN A 132 -9.88 3.33 -7.81
C ASN A 132 -8.55 3.88 -7.28
N ALA A 133 -7.51 3.69 -8.09
CA ALA A 133 -6.19 4.31 -8.02
C ALA A 133 -6.10 5.58 -7.15
N ASP A 134 -6.75 6.66 -7.59
CA ASP A 134 -6.68 7.96 -6.94
C ASP A 134 -7.29 7.93 -5.54
N LYS A 135 -8.50 7.35 -5.38
CA LYS A 135 -9.20 7.30 -4.09
C LYS A 135 -8.48 6.42 -3.07
N ASP A 136 -7.98 5.27 -3.53
CA ASP A 136 -7.30 4.30 -2.71
C ASP A 136 -5.94 4.85 -2.26
N ARG A 137 -5.22 5.57 -3.12
CA ARG A 137 -3.99 6.28 -2.74
C ARG A 137 -4.22 7.28 -1.61
N LEU A 138 -5.27 8.10 -1.67
CA LEU A 138 -5.61 9.02 -0.57
C LEU A 138 -5.91 8.26 0.73
N THR A 139 -6.59 7.12 0.63
CA THR A 139 -6.90 6.24 1.76
C THR A 139 -5.63 5.67 2.40
N HIS A 140 -4.67 5.21 1.59
CA HIS A 140 -3.38 4.70 2.05
C HIS A 140 -2.53 5.79 2.72
N ILE A 141 -2.48 6.99 2.13
CA ILE A 141 -1.80 8.15 2.74
C ILE A 141 -2.40 8.46 4.11
N ALA A 142 -3.72 8.60 4.20
CA ALA A 142 -4.38 8.92 5.46
C ALA A 142 -4.15 7.86 6.54
N ARG A 143 -4.27 6.57 6.18
CA ARG A 143 -3.99 5.45 7.11
C ARG A 143 -2.55 5.45 7.60
N GLU A 144 -1.58 5.71 6.72
CA GLU A 144 -0.16 5.70 7.09
C GLU A 144 0.19 6.85 8.03
N VAL A 145 -0.35 8.04 7.78
CA VAL A 145 -0.06 9.21 8.59
C VAL A 145 -0.67 9.04 9.99
N LEU A 146 -1.90 8.54 10.06
CA LEU A 146 -2.60 8.29 11.33
C LEU A 146 -2.00 7.12 12.13
N SER A 147 -1.34 6.16 11.48
CA SER A 147 -0.64 5.07 12.17
C SER A 147 0.71 5.50 12.78
N ARG A 148 1.19 6.71 12.46
CA ARG A 148 2.48 7.27 12.92
C ARG A 148 2.28 8.45 13.87
N PRO A 149 2.08 8.22 15.18
CA PRO A 149 1.72 9.28 16.13
C PRO A 149 2.77 10.40 16.21
N GLU A 150 4.06 10.06 16.15
CA GLU A 150 5.14 11.06 16.18
C GLU A 150 5.20 11.91 14.91
N LEU A 151 4.95 11.31 13.74
CA LEU A 151 4.85 12.05 12.47
C LEU A 151 3.64 12.98 12.50
N LEU A 152 2.46 12.45 12.86
CA LEU A 152 1.22 13.21 12.93
C LEU A 152 1.36 14.42 13.86
N LYS A 153 1.93 14.22 15.05
CA LYS A 153 2.20 15.30 16.02
C LYS A 153 3.14 16.38 15.45
N LYS A 154 4.20 15.99 14.75
CA LYS A 154 5.10 16.95 14.09
C LYS A 154 4.36 17.76 13.03
N LEU A 155 3.59 17.10 12.17
CA LEU A 155 2.83 17.74 11.10
C LEU A 155 1.75 18.69 11.60
N ASP A 156 1.12 18.37 12.73
CA ASP A 156 0.10 19.19 13.38
C ASP A 156 0.66 20.47 14.02
N ASN A 157 1.93 20.44 14.45
CA ASN A 157 2.53 21.55 15.20
C ASN A 157 3.45 22.44 14.36
N ILE A 158 4.05 21.92 13.28
CA ILE A 158 4.93 22.71 12.42
C ILE A 158 4.10 23.76 11.65
N TYR A 159 4.48 25.04 11.78
CA TYR A 159 3.77 26.19 11.19
C TYR A 159 2.28 26.32 11.59
N SER A 160 1.84 25.60 12.63
CA SER A 160 0.48 25.67 13.16
C SER A 160 0.50 25.99 14.64
N LYS A 161 -0.69 26.20 15.24
CA LYS A 161 -0.80 26.21 16.70
C LYS A 161 -0.74 24.77 17.19
N ASP A 162 0.00 24.53 18.26
CA ASP A 162 0.14 23.18 18.82
C ASP A 162 -1.23 22.53 19.06
N GLY A 163 -1.45 21.37 18.44
CA GLY A 163 -2.67 20.58 18.61
C GLY A 163 -3.94 21.19 18.02
N ASP A 164 -3.84 22.13 17.07
CA ASP A 164 -5.03 22.73 16.46
C ASP A 164 -5.78 21.78 15.52
N GLY A 165 -5.14 20.68 15.10
CA GLY A 165 -5.69 19.64 14.25
C GLY A 165 -5.52 19.91 12.74
N TRP A 166 -4.64 20.86 12.38
CA TRP A 166 -4.52 21.40 11.04
C TRP A 166 -3.08 21.24 10.54
N ILE A 167 -2.90 20.34 9.57
CA ILE A 167 -1.61 20.12 8.92
C ILE A 167 -1.45 21.15 7.80
N ARG A 168 -0.53 22.10 7.97
CA ARG A 168 -0.25 23.17 7.01
C ARG A 168 0.52 22.65 5.80
N TRP A 169 0.30 23.26 4.62
CA TRP A 169 1.10 22.95 3.43
C TRP A 169 2.60 23.15 3.70
N GLU A 170 2.95 24.21 4.42
CA GLU A 170 4.32 24.56 4.79
C GLU A 170 4.97 23.49 5.69
N ALA A 171 4.19 22.84 6.55
CA ALA A 171 4.66 21.74 7.39
C ALA A 171 5.13 20.56 6.55
N LEU A 172 4.33 20.19 5.55
CA LEU A 172 4.67 19.13 4.61
C LEU A 172 5.86 19.52 3.72
N ASN A 173 5.90 20.78 3.28
CA ASN A 173 7.01 21.31 2.49
C ASN A 173 8.33 21.31 3.27
N TYR A 174 8.29 21.60 4.58
CA TYR A 174 9.45 21.53 5.47
C TYR A 174 9.90 20.08 5.73
N MET A 175 8.96 19.17 5.97
CA MET A 175 9.25 17.76 6.27
C MET A 175 9.78 16.97 5.07
N LYS A 176 9.54 17.44 3.84
CA LYS A 176 10.08 16.78 2.64
C LYS A 176 11.54 17.08 2.36
N ASP A 177 12.12 18.13 2.95
CA ASP A 177 13.50 18.56 2.72
C ASP A 177 14.49 17.79 3.61
#